data_AF-A0A0P9BDE1-F1
#
_entry.id   AF-A0A0P9BDE1-F1
#
_cell.length_a   1.000
_cell.length_b   1.000
_cell.length_c   1.000
_cell.angle_alpha   90.00
_cell.angle_beta   90.00
_cell.angle_gamma   90.00
#
_symmetry.space_group_name_H-M   'P 1'
#
loop_
_entity.id
_entity.type
_entity.pdbx_description
1 polymer ?
#
loop_
_entity_poly.entity_id
_entity_poly.type
_entity_poly.pdbx_seq_one_letter_code
_entity_poly.pdbx_strand_id
1 'polypeptide(L)'
;MILEAYSALLGDDLEAKLRDFLARKSYIAHQISQHAENNHLFRQASTLLIYLAAATMPNLTKDKWPFIPDDLILIYTDLGLNFEGY
;
A
#
# COMPACT_ATOMS: atom_id res chain seq x y z
N MET A 1 8.33 7.73 11.82
CA MET A 1 7.98 6.32 11.46
C MET A 1 6.98 6.31 10.31
N ILE A 2 6.87 5.21 9.54
CA ILE A 2 5.93 5.08 8.40
C ILE A 2 4.50 5.52 8.75
N LEU A 3 4.04 5.22 9.97
CA LEU A 3 2.72 5.67 10.43
C LEU A 3 2.54 7.19 10.36
N GLU A 4 3.55 7.99 10.72
CA GLU A 4 3.45 9.45 10.69
C GLU A 4 3.38 10.00 9.25
N ALA A 5 4.13 9.40 8.33
CA ALA A 5 4.12 9.81 6.91
C ALA A 5 2.75 9.58 6.24
N TYR A 6 2.04 8.54 6.67
CA TYR A 6 0.75 8.14 6.11
C TYR A 6 -0.46 8.57 6.94
N SER A 7 -0.29 8.90 8.22
CA SER A 7 -1.37 9.42 9.08
C SER A 7 -1.96 10.72 8.51
N ALA A 8 -1.12 11.60 7.97
CA ALA A 8 -1.57 12.83 7.30
C ALA A 8 -2.34 12.55 6.00
N LEU A 9 -2.10 11.41 5.36
CA LEU A 9 -2.74 11.01 4.10
C LEU A 9 -4.06 10.28 4.35
N LEU A 10 -4.11 9.44 5.39
CA LEU A 10 -5.19 8.49 5.62
C LEU A 10 -6.27 9.02 6.57
N GLY A 11 -5.95 10.01 7.42
CA GLY A 11 -6.90 10.69 8.32
C GLY A 11 -7.43 9.81 9.46
N ASP A 12 -8.35 10.35 10.26
CA ASP A 12 -8.85 9.72 11.50
C ASP A 12 -9.66 8.42 11.29
N ASP A 13 -10.29 8.23 10.12
CA ASP A 13 -11.10 7.04 9.80
C ASP A 13 -10.29 5.87 9.21
N LEU A 14 -9.00 5.76 9.56
CA LEU A 14 -8.10 4.76 8.96
C LEU A 14 -8.62 3.33 9.10
N GLU A 15 -9.11 2.94 10.27
CA GLU A 15 -9.61 1.58 10.51
C GLU A 15 -10.78 1.24 9.57
N ALA A 16 -11.76 2.13 9.46
CA ALA A 16 -12.93 1.94 8.61
C ALA A 16 -12.52 1.83 7.13
N LYS A 17 -11.60 2.71 6.67
CA LYS A 17 -11.06 2.68 5.31
C LYS A 17 -10.31 1.39 5.01
N LEU A 18 -9.48 0.93 5.95
CA LEU A 18 -8.73 -0.32 5.79
C LEU A 18 -9.67 -1.53 5.71
N ARG A 19 -10.71 -1.54 6.54
CA ARG A 19 -11.72 -2.61 6.57
C ARG A 19 -12.52 -2.68 5.27
N ASP A 20 -12.97 -1.53 4.76
CA ASP A 20 -13.67 -1.43 3.47
C ASP A 20 -12.74 -1.81 2.30
N PHE A 21 -11.48 -1.35 2.33
CA PHE A 21 -10.48 -1.71 1.34
C PHE A 21 -10.25 -3.22 1.26
N LEU A 22 -10.05 -3.89 2.40
CA LEU A 22 -9.86 -5.34 2.46
C LEU A 22 -11.11 -6.12 2.06
N ALA A 23 -12.31 -5.60 2.35
CA ALA A 23 -13.55 -6.21 1.89
C ALA A 23 -13.67 -6.15 0.35
N ARG A 24 -13.30 -5.03 -0.26
CA ARG A 24 -13.36 -4.83 -1.73
C ARG A 24 -12.24 -5.54 -2.48
N LYS A 25 -11.05 -5.62 -1.87
CA LYS A 25 -9.85 -6.20 -2.46
C LYS A 25 -9.30 -7.32 -1.58
N SER A 26 -10.15 -8.31 -1.30
CA SER A 26 -9.84 -9.45 -0.42
C SER A 26 -8.62 -10.26 -0.88
N TYR A 27 -8.30 -10.22 -2.18
CA TYR A 27 -7.12 -10.87 -2.76
C TYR A 27 -5.78 -10.26 -2.30
N ILE A 28 -5.77 -9.03 -1.78
CA ILE A 28 -4.53 -8.33 -1.37
C ILE A 28 -3.84 -9.06 -0.21
N ALA A 29 -4.61 -9.67 0.70
CA ALA A 29 -4.03 -10.47 1.77
C ALA A 29 -3.21 -11.66 1.24
N HIS A 30 -3.68 -12.28 0.15
CA HIS A 30 -2.95 -13.35 -0.52
C HIS A 30 -1.70 -12.82 -1.22
N GLN A 31 -1.79 -11.70 -1.96
CA GLN A 31 -0.63 -11.08 -2.62
C GLN A 31 0.47 -10.70 -1.62
N ILE A 32 0.10 -10.04 -0.51
CA ILE A 32 1.04 -9.71 0.56
C ILE A 32 1.73 -10.97 1.10
N SER A 33 0.99 -12.05 1.29
CA SER A 33 1.56 -13.31 1.78
C SER A 33 2.56 -13.92 0.80
N GLN A 34 2.28 -13.88 -0.50
CA GLN A 34 3.18 -14.36 -1.55
C GLN A 34 4.48 -13.53 -1.60
N HIS A 35 4.37 -12.20 -1.60
CA HIS A 35 5.53 -11.32 -1.62
C HIS A 35 6.36 -11.40 -0.33
N ALA A 36 5.71 -11.64 0.82
CA ALA A 36 6.38 -11.79 2.11
C ALA A 36 7.34 -12.98 2.17
N GLU A 37 7.21 -13.98 1.29
CA GLU A 37 8.18 -15.08 1.21
C GLU A 37 9.57 -14.57 0.84
N ASN A 38 9.65 -13.59 -0.07
CA ASN A 38 10.89 -13.14 -0.69
C ASN A 38 11.26 -11.68 -0.37
N ASN A 39 10.33 -10.87 0.14
CA ASN A 39 10.56 -9.47 0.47
C ASN A 39 10.10 -9.14 1.90
N HIS A 40 11.06 -8.74 2.75
CA HIS A 40 10.82 -8.39 4.15
C HIS A 40 9.88 -7.20 4.34
N LEU A 41 9.76 -6.33 3.34
CA LEU A 41 8.82 -5.22 3.32
C LEU A 41 7.40 -5.71 3.63
N PHE A 42 6.96 -6.75 2.91
CA PHE A 42 5.60 -7.29 2.99
C PHE A 42 5.29 -8.04 4.29
N ARG A 43 6.30 -8.23 5.15
CA ARG A 43 6.11 -8.75 6.52
C ARG A 43 5.75 -7.66 7.52
N GLN A 44 5.82 -6.40 7.13
CA GLN A 44 5.54 -5.27 8.01
C GLN A 44 4.07 -4.86 7.93
N ALA A 45 3.46 -4.54 9.07
CA ALA A 45 2.09 -4.04 9.12
C ALA A 45 1.89 -2.74 8.30
N SER A 46 2.97 -1.97 8.10
CA SER A 46 3.01 -0.79 7.24
C SER A 46 2.63 -1.08 5.80
N THR A 47 2.89 -2.28 5.27
CA THR A 47 2.59 -2.62 3.87
C THR A 47 1.11 -2.44 3.54
N LEU A 48 0.22 -2.88 4.43
CA LEU A 48 -1.23 -2.69 4.27
C LEU A 48 -1.62 -1.21 4.14
N LEU A 49 -0.93 -0.32 4.86
CA LEU A 49 -1.17 1.13 4.78
C LEU A 49 -0.77 1.69 3.42
N ILE A 50 0.30 1.16 2.82
CA ILE A 50 0.75 1.57 1.49
C ILE A 50 -0.23 1.10 0.42
N TYR A 51 -0.73 -0.14 0.52
CA TYR A 51 -1.77 -0.62 -0.40
C TYR A 51 -3.01 0.27 -0.36
N LEU A 52 -3.45 0.65 0.84
CA LEU A 52 -4.56 1.58 1.00
C LEU A 52 -4.23 2.96 0.40
N ALA A 53 -3.04 3.49 0.65
CA ALA A 53 -2.60 4.78 0.13
C ALA A 53 -2.48 4.80 -1.39
N ALA A 54 -1.86 3.77 -1.99
CA ALA A 54 -1.73 3.62 -3.43
C ALA A 54 -3.10 3.45 -4.11
N ALA A 55 -4.04 2.77 -3.47
CA ALA A 55 -5.40 2.61 -3.99
C ALA A 55 -6.25 3.89 -3.90
N THR A 56 -5.98 4.76 -2.93
CA THR A 56 -6.76 5.99 -2.69
C THR A 56 -6.14 7.22 -3.35
N MET A 57 -4.82 7.35 -3.29
CA MET A 57 -4.04 8.48 -3.79
C MET A 57 -2.78 7.98 -4.49
N PRO A 58 -2.90 7.31 -5.65
CA PRO A 58 -1.79 6.68 -6.35
C PRO A 58 -0.71 7.66 -6.79
N ASN A 59 -1.03 8.92 -7.09
CA ASN A 59 0.00 9.87 -7.50
C ASN A 59 0.82 10.35 -6.29
N LEU A 60 0.14 10.69 -5.19
CA LEU A 60 0.80 11.17 -3.98
C LEU A 60 1.63 10.09 -3.28
N THR A 61 1.24 8.83 -3.41
CA THR A 61 1.95 7.71 -2.76
C THR A 61 3.32 7.45 -3.40
N LYS A 62 3.50 7.75 -4.70
CA LYS A 62 4.78 7.57 -5.42
C LYS A 62 5.90 8.43 -4.85
N ASP A 63 5.57 9.65 -4.41
CA ASP A 63 6.53 10.64 -3.91
C ASP A 63 6.83 10.49 -2.41
N LYS A 64 6.31 9.47 -1.73
CA LYS A 64 6.43 9.30 -0.27
C LYS A 64 7.56 8.35 0.12
N TRP A 65 8.58 8.93 0.77
CA TRP A 65 9.58 8.19 1.56
C TRP A 65 8.91 7.38 2.70
N PRO A 66 9.40 6.19 3.14
CA PRO A 66 10.70 5.55 2.88
C PRO A 66 10.78 4.52 1.75
N PHE A 67 9.73 4.33 0.97
CA PHE A 67 9.70 3.24 0.00
C PHE A 67 10.50 3.58 -1.24
N ILE A 68 11.26 2.60 -1.74
CA ILE A 68 11.96 2.72 -3.01
C ILE A 68 11.00 2.37 -4.16
N PRO A 69 11.24 2.90 -5.38
CA PRO A 69 10.37 2.67 -6.53
C PRO A 69 10.07 1.18 -6.78
N ASP A 70 11.05 0.30 -6.64
CA ASP A 70 10.91 -1.14 -6.87
C ASP A 70 9.84 -1.78 -5.96
N ASP A 71 9.79 -1.38 -4.69
CA ASP A 71 8.78 -1.87 -3.75
C ASP A 71 7.38 -1.38 -4.12
N LEU A 72 7.27 -0.12 -4.57
CA LEU A 72 6.00 0.46 -4.99
C LEU A 72 5.49 -0.15 -6.30
N ILE A 73 6.37 -0.53 -7.23
CA ILE A 73 5.97 -1.19 -8.48
C ILE A 73 5.19 -2.48 -8.20
N LEU A 74 5.64 -3.29 -7.23
CA LEU A 74 4.94 -4.52 -6.84
C LEU A 74 3.53 -4.22 -6.30
N ILE A 75 3.43 -3.24 -5.41
CA ILE A 75 2.14 -2.83 -4.81
C ILE A 75 1.18 -2.30 -5.87
N TYR A 76 1.66 -1.49 -6.81
CA TYR A 76 0.84 -0.92 -7.88
C TYR A 76 0.38 -2.01 -8.85
N THR A 77 1.27 -2.96 -9.17
CA THR A 77 0.96 -4.11 -10.02
C THR A 77 -0.16 -4.97 -9.42
N ASP A 78 -0.08 -5.29 -8.13
CA ASP A 78 -1.12 -6.03 -7.42
C ASP A 78 -2.47 -5.28 -7.39
N LEU A 79 -2.42 -3.94 -7.36
CA LEU A 79 -3.61 -3.10 -7.43
C LEU A 79 -4.18 -2.94 -8.84
N GLY A 80 -3.45 -3.41 -9.88
CA GLY A 80 -3.78 -3.21 -11.29
C GLY A 80 -3.56 -1.77 -11.77
N LEU A 81 -2.64 -1.04 -11.11
CA LEU A 81 -2.31 0.35 -11.39
C LEU A 81 -0.97 0.46 -12.11
N ASN A 82 -0.82 1.49 -12.95
CA ASN A 82 0.47 1.79 -13.59
C ASN A 82 1.32 2.69 -12.67
N PHE A 83 2.49 2.19 -12.25
CA PHE A 83 3.43 2.94 -11.43
C PHE A 83 4.05 4.14 -12.15
N GLU A 84 4.28 4.08 -13.47
CA GLU A 84 4.87 5.23 -14.19
C GLU A 84 3.81 6.30 -14.54
N GLY A 85 2.53 5.92 -14.56
CA GLY A 85 1.46 6.79 -15.08
C GLY A 85 1.59 6.99 -16.60
N TYR A 86 0.47 7.16 -17.27
CA TYR A 86 0.44 7.74 -18.62
C TYR A 86 0.09 9.22 -18.51
#